data_AF-A0A9P6AN75-F1
#
_entry.id   AF-A0A9P6AN75-F1
#
_cell.length_a   1.000
_cell.length_b   1.000
_cell.length_c   1.000
_cell.angle_alpha   90.00
_cell.angle_beta   90.00
_cell.angle_gamma   90.00
#
_symmetry.space_group_name_H-M   'P 1'
#
loop_
_entity.id
_entity.type
_entity.pdbx_description
1 polymer ?
#
loop_
_entity_poly.entity_id
_entity_poly.type
_entity_poly.pdbx_seq_one_letter_code
_entity_poly.pdbx_strand_id
1 'polypeptide(L)'
;MLSNSWSASPVEVYVQRACDPSLREPNYALNLELADHINQKKANTPREAAMSIARMVNHRNPHVSILALTLLQTLVQSCGYPFHLQISTKEFLNELVRRFPERPPPFPGPVMSRILDLIHSWREGICRESRFKEDFGNIRDMHRLLSFKGYRFRDNPRNQQSTQDATINLKSPNELESEDREAQAAKLQELIRRGTPKDLAAAQELMKIMAGANPDAQPDYRSKTMHELEKLQAHVILLNEMLDNIDPKRPDRLVTGDAYDQVATICRSARPKIQRWISEAETDDPESLDTFLSINDLINNVLERYERYQKGDYSQPQPPETTLVSFYPGVLSHPSLRITLTG
;
A
#
# COMPACT_ATOMS: atom_id res chain seq x y z
N MET A 1 -19.98 -38.94 -28.81
CA MET A 1 -19.13 -38.73 -27.61
C MET A 1 -18.24 -37.55 -27.91
N LEU A 2 -18.64 -36.35 -27.49
CA LEU A 2 -17.90 -35.10 -27.74
C LEU A 2 -16.91 -34.88 -26.60
N SER A 3 -15.63 -34.81 -26.95
CA SER A 3 -14.51 -34.53 -26.07
C SER A 3 -14.63 -33.11 -25.48
N ASN A 4 -14.96 -33.02 -24.19
CA ASN A 4 -14.78 -31.78 -23.44
C ASN A 4 -13.28 -31.59 -23.15
N SER A 5 -12.64 -30.74 -23.93
CA SER A 5 -11.28 -30.29 -23.64
C SER A 5 -11.33 -29.32 -22.46
N TRP A 6 -10.92 -29.78 -21.28
CA TRP A 6 -10.66 -28.92 -20.11
C TRP A 6 -9.43 -28.05 -20.38
N SER A 7 -9.59 -26.96 -21.14
CA SER A 7 -8.51 -25.97 -21.23
C SER A 7 -8.47 -25.18 -19.92
N ALA A 8 -7.44 -25.40 -19.11
CA ALA A 8 -7.17 -24.57 -17.93
C ALA A 8 -7.09 -23.09 -18.33
N SER A 9 -7.61 -22.19 -17.50
CA SER A 9 -7.52 -20.75 -17.78
C SER A 9 -6.04 -20.32 -17.76
N PRO A 10 -5.65 -19.26 -18.49
CA PRO A 10 -4.27 -18.77 -18.46
C PRO A 10 -3.76 -18.52 -17.03
N VAL A 11 -4.62 -17.97 -16.16
CA VAL A 11 -4.32 -17.76 -14.75
C VAL A 11 -4.05 -19.08 -14.03
N GLU A 12 -4.87 -20.10 -14.25
CA GLU A 12 -4.67 -21.42 -13.64
C GLU A 12 -3.37 -22.08 -14.11
N VAL A 13 -3.00 -21.92 -15.37
CA VAL A 13 -1.71 -22.40 -15.90
C VAL A 13 -0.52 -21.70 -15.23
N TYR A 14 -0.58 -20.37 -15.05
CA TYR A 14 0.45 -19.64 -14.31
C TYR A 14 0.58 -20.15 -12.87
N VAL A 15 -0.55 -20.32 -12.17
CA VAL A 15 -0.55 -20.80 -10.78
C VAL A 15 0.02 -22.22 -10.69
N GLN A 16 -0.34 -23.12 -11.60
CA GLN A 16 0.21 -24.47 -11.66
C GLN A 16 1.72 -24.47 -11.86
N ARG A 17 2.23 -23.66 -12.79
CA ARG A 17 3.67 -23.54 -13.07
C ARG A 17 4.44 -22.93 -11.89
N ALA A 18 3.87 -21.91 -11.24
CA ALA A 18 4.49 -21.26 -10.08
C ALA A 18 4.50 -22.16 -8.83
N CYS A 19 3.60 -23.14 -8.76
CA CYS A 19 3.49 -24.09 -7.66
C CYS A 19 4.00 -25.50 -8.06
N ASP A 20 4.81 -25.63 -9.11
CA ASP A 20 5.29 -26.92 -9.59
C ASP A 20 6.16 -27.61 -8.51
N PRO A 21 5.88 -28.88 -8.16
CA PRO A 21 6.64 -29.61 -7.13
C PRO A 21 8.14 -29.76 -7.42
N SER A 22 8.57 -29.64 -8.67
CA SER A 22 9.96 -29.75 -9.10
C SER A 22 10.80 -28.48 -8.83
N LEU A 23 10.15 -27.34 -8.60
CA LEU A 23 10.83 -26.10 -8.26
C LEU A 23 11.55 -26.25 -6.92
N ARG A 24 12.83 -25.91 -6.84
CA ARG A 24 13.57 -25.92 -5.57
C ARG A 24 13.24 -24.69 -4.71
N GLU A 25 12.91 -23.59 -5.36
CA GLU A 25 12.67 -22.29 -4.75
C GLU A 25 11.55 -21.53 -5.49
N PRO A 26 10.95 -20.51 -4.87
CA PRO A 26 9.92 -19.69 -5.51
C PRO A 26 10.46 -18.97 -6.76
N ASN A 27 9.75 -19.10 -7.88
CA ASN A 27 10.07 -18.37 -9.10
C ASN A 27 9.43 -16.97 -9.08
N TYR A 28 10.16 -15.99 -8.52
CA TYR A 28 9.66 -14.61 -8.42
C TYR A 28 9.40 -13.95 -9.78
N ALA A 29 10.17 -14.29 -10.82
CA ALA A 29 9.93 -13.78 -12.17
C ALA A 29 8.55 -14.23 -12.68
N LEU A 30 8.24 -15.52 -12.56
CA LEU A 30 6.93 -16.06 -12.94
C LEU A 30 5.79 -15.49 -12.07
N ASN A 31 6.04 -15.26 -10.78
CA ASN A 31 5.05 -14.65 -9.89
C ASN A 31 4.72 -13.21 -10.34
N LEU A 32 5.73 -12.43 -10.73
CA LEU A 32 5.56 -11.07 -11.25
C LEU A 32 4.88 -11.06 -12.62
N GLU A 33 5.20 -12.02 -13.51
CA GLU A 33 4.49 -12.20 -14.77
C GLU A 33 2.99 -12.44 -14.57
N LEU A 34 2.61 -13.27 -13.58
CA LEU A 34 1.21 -13.46 -13.22
C LEU A 34 0.60 -12.17 -12.63
N ALA A 35 1.33 -11.43 -11.81
CA ALA A 35 0.87 -10.16 -11.27
C ALA A 35 0.56 -9.16 -12.39
N ASP A 36 1.46 -9.03 -13.37
CA ASP A 36 1.28 -8.19 -14.55
C ASP A 36 0.09 -8.65 -15.39
N HIS A 37 -0.07 -9.96 -15.58
CA HIS A 37 -1.23 -10.51 -16.29
C HIS A 37 -2.56 -10.15 -15.61
N ILE A 38 -2.62 -10.26 -14.28
CA ILE A 38 -3.80 -9.87 -13.49
C ILE A 38 -4.06 -8.37 -13.64
N ASN A 39 -3.02 -7.56 -13.52
CA ASN A 39 -3.07 -6.10 -13.60
C ASN A 39 -3.40 -5.58 -15.00
N GLN A 40 -3.09 -6.33 -16.07
CA GLN A 40 -3.44 -5.93 -17.44
C GLN A 40 -4.87 -6.35 -17.80
N LYS A 41 -5.28 -7.56 -17.40
CA LYS A 41 -6.61 -8.08 -17.78
C LYS A 41 -7.75 -7.51 -16.95
N LYS A 42 -7.49 -7.03 -15.73
CA LYS A 42 -8.44 -6.34 -14.81
C LYS A 42 -9.90 -6.81 -15.00
N ALA A 43 -10.19 -8.05 -14.64
CA ALA A 43 -11.52 -8.66 -14.78
C ALA A 43 -11.74 -9.72 -13.69
N ASN A 44 -12.10 -10.96 -14.06
CA ASN A 44 -12.21 -12.07 -13.11
C ASN A 44 -10.85 -12.65 -12.68
N THR A 45 -9.75 -12.19 -13.30
CA THR A 45 -8.39 -12.70 -13.07
C THR A 45 -7.90 -12.63 -11.61
N PRO A 46 -8.19 -11.59 -10.79
CA PRO A 46 -7.76 -11.59 -9.39
C PRO A 46 -8.45 -12.69 -8.57
N ARG A 47 -9.74 -12.93 -8.83
CA ARG A 47 -10.52 -13.97 -8.14
C ARG A 47 -10.05 -15.36 -8.55
N GLU A 48 -9.89 -15.59 -9.85
CA GLU A 48 -9.38 -16.86 -10.37
C GLU A 48 -8.01 -17.20 -9.78
N ALA A 49 -7.11 -16.22 -9.71
CA ALA A 49 -5.79 -16.38 -9.12
C ALA A 49 -5.91 -16.72 -7.63
N ALA A 50 -6.65 -15.91 -6.85
CA ALA A 50 -6.82 -16.12 -5.41
C ALA A 50 -7.38 -17.52 -5.09
N MET A 51 -8.46 -17.94 -5.77
CA MET A 51 -9.07 -19.24 -5.51
C MET A 51 -8.21 -20.41 -6.01
N SER A 52 -7.49 -20.25 -7.11
CA SER A 52 -6.54 -21.28 -7.59
C SER A 52 -5.36 -21.43 -6.63
N ILE A 53 -4.85 -20.33 -6.10
CA ILE A 53 -3.79 -20.34 -5.09
C ILE A 53 -4.29 -21.01 -3.81
N ALA A 54 -5.50 -20.67 -3.33
CA ALA A 54 -6.07 -21.30 -2.12
C ALA A 54 -6.17 -22.84 -2.27
N ARG A 55 -6.53 -23.33 -3.46
CA ARG A 55 -6.49 -24.77 -3.79
C ARG A 55 -5.07 -25.35 -3.69
N MET A 56 -4.05 -24.65 -4.18
CA MET A 56 -2.64 -25.07 -4.08
C MET A 56 -2.08 -24.99 -2.66
N VAL A 57 -2.48 -23.99 -1.85
CA VAL A 57 -2.14 -23.93 -0.42
C VAL A 57 -2.63 -25.19 0.30
N ASN A 58 -3.81 -25.67 -0.08
CA ASN A 58 -4.39 -26.90 0.46
C ASN A 58 -3.90 -28.19 -0.21
N HIS A 59 -2.79 -28.16 -0.97
CA HIS A 59 -2.21 -29.35 -1.58
C HIS A 59 -1.65 -30.33 -0.51
N ARG A 60 -1.49 -31.61 -0.87
CA ARG A 60 -0.96 -32.64 0.05
C ARG A 60 0.54 -32.47 0.30
N ASN A 61 1.27 -32.01 -0.71
CA ASN A 61 2.70 -31.71 -0.61
C ASN A 61 2.89 -30.34 0.04
N PRO A 62 3.50 -30.24 1.25
CA PRO A 62 3.73 -28.97 1.93
C PRO A 62 4.61 -28.01 1.13
N HIS A 63 5.50 -28.52 0.28
CA HIS A 63 6.35 -27.69 -0.57
C HIS A 63 5.52 -26.87 -1.56
N VAL A 64 4.56 -27.51 -2.22
CA VAL A 64 3.58 -26.84 -3.11
C VAL A 64 2.79 -25.78 -2.34
N SER A 65 2.38 -26.08 -1.11
CA SER A 65 1.68 -25.11 -0.26
C SER A 65 2.54 -23.88 0.05
N ILE A 66 3.84 -24.05 0.33
CA ILE A 66 4.76 -22.94 0.60
C ILE A 66 5.02 -22.11 -0.66
N LEU A 67 5.19 -22.73 -1.83
CA LEU A 67 5.29 -22.02 -3.11
C LEU A 67 4.03 -21.18 -3.36
N ALA A 68 2.85 -21.77 -3.16
CA ALA A 68 1.57 -21.08 -3.30
C ALA A 68 1.42 -19.89 -2.34
N LEU A 69 1.83 -20.04 -1.07
CA LEU A 69 1.82 -18.94 -0.09
C LEU A 69 2.82 -17.83 -0.45
N THR A 70 3.93 -18.16 -1.11
CA THR A 70 4.91 -17.17 -1.57
C THR A 70 4.41 -16.42 -2.80
N LEU A 71 3.77 -17.14 -3.74
CA LEU A 71 3.05 -16.52 -4.84
C LEU A 71 1.95 -15.59 -4.32
N LEU A 72 1.15 -16.05 -3.35
CA LEU A 72 0.11 -15.25 -2.71
C LEU A 72 0.67 -13.94 -2.17
N GLN A 73 1.77 -13.99 -1.42
CA GLN A 73 2.40 -12.78 -0.89
C GLN A 73 2.81 -11.81 -2.03
N THR A 74 3.43 -12.34 -3.08
CA THR A 74 3.87 -11.52 -4.23
C THR A 74 2.66 -10.82 -4.87
N LEU A 75 1.56 -11.53 -5.10
CA LEU A 75 0.36 -10.94 -5.69
C LEU A 75 -0.31 -9.90 -4.77
N VAL A 76 -0.28 -10.09 -3.45
CA VAL A 76 -0.75 -9.06 -2.50
C VAL A 76 0.09 -7.78 -2.61
N GLN A 77 1.39 -7.89 -2.81
CA GLN A 77 2.28 -6.74 -2.95
C GLN A 77 2.14 -6.03 -4.32
N SER A 78 1.83 -6.77 -5.38
CA SER A 78 1.87 -6.26 -6.76
C SER A 78 0.52 -5.92 -7.39
N CYS A 79 -0.60 -6.51 -6.94
CA CYS A 79 -1.90 -6.39 -7.64
C CYS A 79 -2.87 -5.36 -7.04
N GLY A 80 -2.56 -4.79 -5.88
CA GLY A 80 -3.37 -3.73 -5.26
C GLY A 80 -4.81 -4.13 -4.92
N TYR A 81 -5.69 -3.12 -4.88
CA TYR A 81 -7.06 -3.24 -4.35
C TYR A 81 -7.89 -4.38 -4.96
N PRO A 82 -7.93 -4.60 -6.29
CA PRO A 82 -8.75 -5.67 -6.87
C PRO A 82 -8.42 -7.06 -6.33
N PHE A 83 -7.14 -7.34 -6.06
CA PHE A 83 -6.70 -8.60 -5.46
C PHE A 83 -6.94 -8.61 -3.95
N HIS A 84 -6.69 -7.50 -3.26
CA HIS A 84 -6.96 -7.35 -1.82
C HIS A 84 -8.44 -7.60 -1.48
N LEU A 85 -9.35 -7.15 -2.35
CA LEU A 85 -10.78 -7.39 -2.22
C LEU A 85 -11.11 -8.90 -2.23
N GLN A 86 -10.43 -9.68 -3.07
CA GLN A 86 -10.66 -11.13 -3.20
C GLN A 86 -10.13 -11.91 -1.99
N ILE A 87 -8.93 -11.57 -1.49
CA ILE A 87 -8.39 -12.20 -0.27
C ILE A 87 -9.16 -11.81 0.99
N SER A 88 -9.90 -10.69 0.95
CA SER A 88 -10.80 -10.25 2.02
C SER A 88 -12.16 -10.95 2.00
N THR A 89 -12.41 -11.87 1.07
CA THR A 89 -13.69 -12.61 1.07
C THR A 89 -13.70 -13.68 2.18
N LYS A 90 -14.87 -13.90 2.79
CA LYS A 90 -15.06 -15.01 3.76
C LYS A 90 -14.75 -16.36 3.13
N GLU A 91 -15.12 -16.53 1.86
CA GLU A 91 -14.85 -17.72 1.06
C GLU A 91 -13.36 -18.02 0.99
N PHE A 92 -12.54 -17.05 0.55
CA PHE A 92 -11.10 -17.22 0.46
C PHE A 92 -10.46 -17.49 1.82
N LEU A 93 -10.80 -16.70 2.85
CA LEU A 93 -10.19 -16.83 4.17
C LEU A 93 -10.49 -18.19 4.81
N ASN A 94 -11.73 -18.70 4.65
CA ASN A 94 -12.11 -20.02 5.13
C ASN A 94 -11.37 -21.13 4.38
N GLU A 95 -11.19 -20.99 3.06
CA GLU A 95 -10.40 -21.94 2.28
C GLU A 95 -8.93 -21.91 2.71
N LEU A 96 -8.36 -20.74 2.95
CA LEU A 96 -6.98 -20.56 3.38
C LEU A 96 -6.68 -21.28 4.71
N VAL A 97 -7.61 -21.22 5.67
CA VAL A 97 -7.45 -21.86 6.99
C VAL A 97 -8.09 -23.24 7.08
N ARG A 98 -8.56 -23.82 5.95
CA ARG A 98 -9.37 -25.06 5.94
C ARG A 98 -8.70 -26.26 6.62
N ARG A 99 -7.37 -26.33 6.57
CA ARG A 99 -6.57 -27.41 7.17
C ARG A 99 -6.18 -27.15 8.64
N PHE A 100 -6.64 -26.06 9.24
CA PHE A 100 -6.32 -25.76 10.62
C PHE A 100 -7.11 -26.69 11.56
N PRO A 101 -6.46 -27.29 12.57
CA PRO A 101 -7.17 -28.05 13.58
C PRO A 101 -8.10 -27.15 14.41
N GLU A 102 -9.02 -27.77 15.14
CA GLU A 102 -9.93 -27.04 16.02
C GLU A 102 -9.19 -26.27 17.12
N ARG A 103 -8.13 -26.89 17.65
CA ARG A 103 -7.22 -26.30 18.65
C ARG A 103 -5.80 -26.21 18.12
N PRO A 104 -5.05 -25.16 18.48
CA PRO A 104 -3.68 -25.00 18.03
C PRO A 104 -2.80 -26.17 18.47
N PRO A 105 -1.98 -26.74 17.57
CA PRO A 105 -0.98 -27.72 17.96
C PRO A 105 0.14 -27.02 18.74
N PRO A 106 0.86 -27.74 19.63
CA PRO A 106 2.00 -27.18 20.36
C PRO A 106 3.11 -26.69 19.42
N PHE A 107 3.28 -27.35 18.27
CA PHE A 107 4.23 -26.98 17.23
C PHE A 107 3.48 -26.84 15.89
N PRO A 108 3.05 -25.63 15.50
CA PRO A 108 2.43 -25.41 14.20
C PRO A 108 3.42 -25.70 13.08
N GLY A 109 2.98 -26.44 12.07
CA GLY A 109 3.79 -26.75 10.90
C GLY A 109 4.09 -25.51 10.04
N PRO A 110 5.06 -25.59 9.11
CA PRO A 110 5.55 -24.43 8.36
C PRO A 110 4.46 -23.74 7.53
N VAL A 111 3.56 -24.51 6.89
CA VAL A 111 2.44 -23.96 6.10
C VAL A 111 1.49 -23.15 6.99
N MET A 112 1.19 -23.68 8.17
CA MET A 112 0.29 -23.06 9.13
C MET A 112 0.87 -21.77 9.71
N SER A 113 2.13 -21.81 10.13
CA SER A 113 2.85 -20.61 10.59
C SER A 113 2.87 -19.54 9.51
N ARG A 114 3.15 -19.92 8.26
CA ARG A 114 3.17 -18.98 7.14
C ARG A 114 1.81 -18.34 6.86
N ILE A 115 0.71 -19.10 6.97
CA ILE A 115 -0.64 -18.55 6.85
C ILE A 115 -0.95 -17.54 7.97
N LEU A 116 -0.57 -17.87 9.21
CA LEU A 116 -0.73 -16.96 10.35
C LEU A 116 0.06 -15.66 10.14
N ASP A 117 1.31 -15.77 9.67
CA ASP A 117 2.16 -14.62 9.37
C ASP A 117 1.54 -13.72 8.29
N LEU A 118 1.00 -14.31 7.22
CA LEU A 118 0.32 -13.54 6.16
C LEU A 118 -0.94 -12.82 6.68
N ILE A 119 -1.82 -13.52 7.40
CA ILE A 119 -3.04 -12.91 7.97
C ILE A 119 -2.66 -11.77 8.92
N HIS A 120 -1.62 -11.95 9.74
CA HIS A 120 -1.13 -10.90 10.63
C HIS A 120 -0.57 -9.71 9.85
N SER A 121 0.27 -9.96 8.85
CA SER A 121 0.84 -8.93 7.98
C SER A 121 -0.25 -8.14 7.26
N TRP A 122 -1.29 -8.78 6.73
CA TRP A 122 -2.41 -8.06 6.10
C TRP A 122 -3.19 -7.22 7.10
N ARG A 123 -3.38 -7.72 8.31
CA ARG A 123 -4.07 -7.01 9.39
C ARG A 123 -3.26 -5.81 9.94
N GLU A 124 -1.94 -5.85 9.87
CA GLU A 124 -1.07 -4.73 10.26
C GLU A 124 -0.79 -3.76 9.12
N GLY A 125 -0.68 -4.23 7.88
CA GLY A 125 -0.46 -3.40 6.68
C GLY A 125 -1.79 -2.95 6.06
N ILE A 126 -2.30 -3.68 5.06
CA ILE A 126 -3.44 -3.24 4.24
C ILE A 126 -4.71 -2.90 5.05
N CYS A 127 -4.97 -3.54 6.19
CA CYS A 127 -6.14 -3.20 7.03
C CYS A 127 -5.96 -1.93 7.87
N ARG A 128 -4.75 -1.36 7.95
CA ARG A 128 -4.47 -0.12 8.68
C ARG A 128 -4.12 1.03 7.75
N GLU A 129 -3.27 0.76 6.78
CA GLU A 129 -2.62 1.75 5.93
C GLU A 129 -3.38 2.02 4.64
N SER A 130 -4.15 1.04 4.13
CA SER A 130 -4.88 1.22 2.87
C SER A 130 -6.00 2.25 3.02
N ARG A 131 -6.18 3.06 1.97
CA ARG A 131 -7.33 3.94 1.79
C ARG A 131 -8.66 3.18 1.79
N PHE A 132 -8.64 1.90 1.42
CA PHE A 132 -9.82 1.04 1.32
C PHE A 132 -9.97 0.07 2.50
N LYS A 133 -9.30 0.33 3.63
CA LYS A 133 -9.26 -0.54 4.81
C LYS A 133 -10.63 -1.03 5.32
N GLU A 134 -11.70 -0.28 5.10
CA GLU A 134 -13.04 -0.67 5.54
C GLU A 134 -13.59 -1.90 4.79
N ASP A 135 -13.11 -2.14 3.57
CA ASP A 135 -13.48 -3.33 2.77
C ASP A 135 -12.74 -4.59 3.25
N PHE A 136 -11.77 -4.45 4.16
CA PHE A 136 -10.94 -5.54 4.68
C PHE A 136 -11.40 -6.08 6.04
N GLY A 137 -12.68 -5.87 6.38
CA GLY A 137 -13.30 -6.31 7.62
C GLY A 137 -13.11 -7.80 7.93
N ASN A 138 -13.29 -8.69 6.94
CA ASN A 138 -13.22 -10.13 7.19
C ASN A 138 -11.80 -10.59 7.55
N ILE A 139 -10.75 -9.90 7.09
CA ILE A 139 -9.37 -10.19 7.50
C ILE A 139 -9.20 -9.88 8.99
N ARG A 140 -9.71 -8.73 9.45
CA ARG A 140 -9.71 -8.34 10.87
C ARG A 140 -10.47 -9.36 11.71
N ASP A 141 -11.63 -9.81 11.23
CA ASP A 141 -12.44 -10.79 11.93
C ASP A 141 -11.80 -12.18 11.98
N MET A 142 -11.16 -12.62 10.88
CA MET A 142 -10.43 -13.89 10.85
C MET A 142 -9.22 -13.86 11.81
N HIS A 143 -8.46 -12.75 11.83
CA HIS A 143 -7.36 -12.56 12.78
C HIS A 143 -7.84 -12.64 14.24
N ARG A 144 -8.94 -11.96 14.58
CA ARG A 144 -9.57 -12.03 15.91
C ARG A 144 -10.07 -13.43 16.25
N LEU A 145 -10.72 -14.11 15.31
CA LEU A 145 -11.25 -15.46 15.50
C LEU A 145 -10.13 -16.46 15.79
N LEU A 146 -9.05 -16.43 15.03
CA LEU A 146 -7.89 -17.30 15.25
C LEU A 146 -7.20 -16.98 16.58
N SER A 147 -7.08 -15.71 16.94
CA SER A 147 -6.56 -15.29 18.26
C SER A 147 -7.41 -15.86 19.39
N PHE A 148 -8.74 -15.77 19.28
CA PHE A 148 -9.68 -16.32 20.26
C PHE A 148 -9.59 -17.85 20.38
N LYS A 149 -9.37 -18.55 19.26
CA LYS A 149 -9.11 -20.01 19.25
C LYS A 149 -7.76 -20.40 19.85
N GLY A 150 -6.92 -19.43 20.24
CA GLY A 150 -5.63 -19.66 20.87
C GLY A 150 -4.45 -19.72 19.90
N TYR A 151 -4.66 -19.46 18.61
CA TYR A 151 -3.55 -19.31 17.67
C TYR A 151 -2.69 -18.10 18.05
N ARG A 152 -1.37 -18.27 17.96
CA ARG A 152 -0.40 -17.22 18.26
C ARG A 152 0.14 -16.66 16.96
N PHE A 153 -0.01 -15.35 16.80
CA PHE A 153 0.63 -14.59 15.76
C PHE A 153 2.01 -14.18 16.28
N ARG A 154 3.04 -14.34 15.45
CA ARG A 154 4.38 -13.87 15.81
C ARG A 154 4.40 -12.37 15.62
N ASP A 155 4.85 -11.65 16.63
CA ASP A 155 5.24 -10.25 16.46
C ASP A 155 6.49 -10.26 15.58
N ASN A 156 6.31 -10.02 14.28
CA ASN A 156 7.47 -9.77 13.44
C ASN A 156 8.05 -8.44 13.93
N PRO A 157 9.29 -8.38 14.45
CA PRO A 157 9.89 -7.10 14.77
C PRO A 157 9.78 -6.27 13.49
N ARG A 158 9.22 -5.07 13.58
CA ARG A 158 8.92 -4.15 12.47
C ARG A 158 10.10 -3.87 11.52
N ASN A 159 11.26 -4.48 11.75
CA ASN A 159 12.57 -4.18 11.18
C ASN A 159 13.02 -5.02 9.97
N GLN A 160 12.28 -6.08 9.57
CA GLN A 160 12.65 -6.87 8.38
C GLN A 160 11.74 -6.69 7.15
N GLN A 161 10.61 -5.99 7.29
CA GLN A 161 9.76 -5.58 6.16
C GLN A 161 9.83 -4.05 5.90
N SER A 162 10.35 -3.28 6.86
CA SER A 162 10.41 -1.81 6.82
C SER A 162 11.35 -1.20 5.80
N THR A 163 12.22 -1.98 5.14
CA THR A 163 13.09 -1.41 4.08
C THR A 163 12.31 -1.11 2.79
N GLN A 164 11.11 -1.67 2.61
CA GLN A 164 10.22 -1.32 1.48
C GLN A 164 9.11 -0.33 1.90
N ASP A 165 8.73 -0.29 3.17
CA ASP A 165 7.66 0.60 3.68
C ASP A 165 8.14 2.03 4.01
N ALA A 166 9.45 2.29 3.99
CA ALA A 166 10.02 3.62 4.23
C ALA A 166 9.94 4.58 3.03
N THR A 167 9.14 4.28 2.00
CA THR A 167 8.93 5.19 0.86
C THR A 167 7.54 5.78 0.89
N ILE A 168 7.42 7.11 0.82
CA ILE A 168 6.11 7.76 0.72
C ILE A 168 5.51 7.44 -0.66
N ASN A 169 4.35 6.79 -0.66
CA ASN A 169 3.58 6.53 -1.88
C ASN A 169 2.80 7.78 -2.31
N LEU A 170 3.53 8.86 -2.60
CA LEU A 170 2.98 10.07 -3.21
C LEU A 170 2.34 9.71 -4.55
N LYS A 171 1.10 10.17 -4.74
CA LYS A 171 0.30 10.01 -5.96
C LYS A 171 -0.32 11.34 -6.34
N SER A 172 -0.39 11.64 -7.63
CA SER A 172 -1.02 12.86 -8.14
C SER A 172 -2.54 12.80 -8.01
N PRO A 173 -3.26 13.94 -8.11
CA PRO A 173 -4.73 13.94 -8.08
C PRO A 173 -5.34 13.01 -9.14
N ASN A 174 -4.80 13.03 -10.37
CA ASN A 174 -5.24 12.18 -11.47
C ASN A 174 -4.97 10.69 -11.20
N GLU A 175 -3.83 10.35 -10.58
CA GLU A 175 -3.50 8.97 -10.20
C GLU A 175 -4.45 8.46 -9.10
N LEU A 176 -4.74 9.29 -8.09
CA LEU A 176 -5.70 8.96 -7.03
C LEU A 176 -7.11 8.75 -7.58
N GLU A 177 -7.57 9.61 -8.49
CA GLU A 177 -8.88 9.47 -9.12
C GLU A 177 -8.97 8.18 -9.94
N SER A 178 -7.94 7.89 -10.74
CA SER A 178 -7.89 6.66 -11.53
C SER A 178 -7.93 5.43 -10.62
N GLU A 179 -7.15 5.42 -9.52
CA GLU A 179 -7.16 4.33 -8.54
C GLU A 179 -8.54 4.16 -7.88
N ASP A 180 -9.20 5.25 -7.49
CA ASP A 180 -10.54 5.18 -6.90
C ASP A 180 -11.56 4.63 -7.90
N ARG A 181 -11.48 5.05 -9.16
CA ARG A 181 -12.36 4.53 -10.22
C ARG A 181 -12.13 3.04 -10.48
N GLU A 182 -10.87 2.59 -10.51
CA GLU A 182 -10.53 1.18 -10.64
C GLU A 182 -11.01 0.36 -9.43
N ALA A 183 -10.85 0.89 -8.22
CA ALA A 183 -11.33 0.27 -7.00
C ALA A 183 -12.86 0.15 -6.99
N GLN A 184 -13.57 1.22 -7.37
CA GLN A 184 -15.03 1.21 -7.51
C GLN A 184 -15.49 0.19 -8.56
N ALA A 185 -14.83 0.11 -9.72
CA ALA A 185 -15.15 -0.88 -10.74
C ALA A 185 -14.96 -2.32 -10.24
N ALA A 186 -13.85 -2.62 -9.55
CA ALA A 186 -13.60 -3.93 -8.97
C ALA A 186 -14.62 -4.29 -7.88
N LYS A 187 -14.98 -3.32 -7.04
CA LYS A 187 -16.00 -3.48 -5.99
C LYS A 187 -17.37 -3.75 -6.59
N LEU A 188 -17.74 -3.00 -7.63
CA LEU A 188 -18.99 -3.18 -8.35
C LEU A 188 -19.09 -4.59 -8.96
N GLN A 189 -18.02 -5.04 -9.62
CA GLN A 189 -17.96 -6.38 -10.20
C GLN A 189 -18.19 -7.46 -9.13
N GLU A 190 -17.55 -7.36 -7.95
CA GLU A 190 -17.73 -8.33 -6.87
C GLU A 190 -19.14 -8.29 -6.27
N LEU A 191 -19.74 -7.10 -6.11
CA LEU A 191 -21.12 -6.98 -5.60
C LEU A 191 -22.13 -7.64 -6.54
N ILE A 192 -22.02 -7.37 -7.86
CA ILE A 192 -22.87 -8.00 -8.88
C ILE A 192 -22.69 -9.53 -8.86
N ARG A 193 -21.45 -10.01 -8.73
CA ARG A 193 -21.14 -11.44 -8.70
C ARG A 193 -21.75 -12.15 -7.49
N ARG A 194 -21.74 -11.53 -6.30
CA ARG A 194 -22.36 -12.11 -5.09
C ARG A 194 -23.87 -12.17 -5.20
N GLY A 195 -24.49 -11.16 -5.81
CA GLY A 195 -25.90 -11.16 -6.17
C GLY A 195 -26.88 -11.22 -5.00
N THR A 196 -26.43 -11.01 -3.75
CA THR A 196 -27.37 -10.95 -2.62
C THR A 196 -28.20 -9.66 -2.70
N PRO A 197 -29.43 -9.61 -2.15
CA PRO A 197 -30.24 -8.39 -2.19
C PRO A 197 -29.53 -7.16 -1.63
N LYS A 198 -28.72 -7.35 -0.57
CA LYS A 198 -27.91 -6.28 0.03
C LYS A 198 -26.77 -5.85 -0.88
N ASP A 199 -26.10 -6.80 -1.55
CA ASP A 199 -24.99 -6.50 -2.46
C ASP A 199 -25.49 -5.79 -3.73
N LEU A 200 -26.65 -6.19 -4.27
CA LEU A 200 -27.26 -5.55 -5.43
C LEU A 200 -27.71 -4.12 -5.12
N ALA A 201 -28.26 -3.86 -3.94
CA ALA A 201 -28.58 -2.50 -3.50
C ALA A 201 -27.31 -1.64 -3.39
N ALA A 202 -26.24 -2.18 -2.79
CA ALA A 202 -24.96 -1.48 -2.73
C ALA A 202 -24.34 -1.25 -4.12
N ALA A 203 -24.51 -2.19 -5.06
CA ALA A 203 -24.06 -2.04 -6.44
C ALA A 203 -24.80 -0.91 -7.16
N GLN A 204 -26.11 -0.79 -6.96
CA GLN A 204 -26.92 0.30 -7.53
C GLN A 204 -26.46 1.68 -7.04
N GLU A 205 -26.23 1.82 -5.73
CA GLU A 205 -25.69 3.07 -5.17
C GLU A 205 -24.29 3.38 -5.72
N LEU A 206 -23.43 2.38 -5.83
CA LEU A 206 -22.09 2.55 -6.40
C LEU A 206 -22.13 2.95 -7.88
N MET A 207 -23.02 2.35 -8.68
CA MET A 207 -23.23 2.76 -10.08
C MET A 207 -23.69 4.21 -10.19
N LYS A 208 -24.55 4.67 -9.28
CA LYS A 208 -25.00 6.07 -9.24
C LYS A 208 -23.85 7.03 -8.95
N ILE A 209 -22.95 6.67 -8.04
CA ILE A 209 -21.73 7.43 -7.74
C ILE A 209 -20.81 7.45 -8.97
N MET A 210 -20.55 6.29 -9.59
CA MET A 210 -19.70 6.18 -10.78
C MET A 210 -20.25 6.92 -12.01
N ALA A 211 -21.57 7.08 -12.10
CA ALA A 211 -22.25 7.82 -13.18
C ALA A 211 -22.22 9.35 -12.96
N GLY A 212 -21.62 9.85 -11.88
CA GLY A 212 -21.51 11.28 -11.60
C GLY A 212 -22.81 11.93 -11.16
N ALA A 213 -23.77 11.16 -10.64
CA ALA A 213 -25.08 11.70 -10.23
C ALA A 213 -25.01 12.68 -9.04
N ASN A 214 -23.89 12.70 -8.30
CA ASN A 214 -23.60 13.63 -7.21
C ASN A 214 -22.13 14.12 -7.32
N PRO A 215 -21.85 15.18 -8.10
CA PRO A 215 -20.48 15.71 -8.24
C PRO A 215 -19.93 16.26 -6.91
N ASP A 216 -20.78 16.81 -6.04
CA ASP A 216 -20.37 17.32 -4.71
C ASP A 216 -19.91 16.22 -3.73
N ALA A 217 -20.22 14.95 -4.02
CA ALA A 217 -19.78 13.81 -3.22
C ALA A 217 -18.42 13.25 -3.69
N GLN A 218 -17.87 13.76 -4.80
CA GLN A 218 -16.58 13.32 -5.29
C GLN A 218 -15.48 13.75 -4.31
N PRO A 219 -14.55 12.86 -3.93
CA PRO A 219 -13.47 13.24 -3.03
C PRO A 219 -12.60 14.31 -3.67
N ASP A 220 -12.24 15.34 -2.91
CA ASP A 220 -11.24 16.31 -3.35
C ASP A 220 -9.84 15.67 -3.35
N TYR A 221 -9.41 15.21 -4.53
CA TYR A 221 -8.12 14.58 -4.74
C TYR A 221 -6.95 15.55 -4.61
N ARG A 222 -7.19 16.84 -4.86
CA ARG A 222 -6.17 17.88 -4.73
C ARG A 222 -5.84 18.11 -3.27
N SER A 223 -6.86 18.31 -2.42
CA SER A 223 -6.67 18.44 -0.97
C SER A 223 -5.99 17.22 -0.36
N LYS A 224 -6.31 16.00 -0.83
CA LYS A 224 -5.61 14.77 -0.40
C LYS A 224 -4.13 14.78 -0.77
N THR A 225 -3.79 15.20 -1.98
CA THR A 225 -2.40 15.29 -2.44
C THR A 225 -1.63 16.31 -1.62
N MET A 226 -2.23 17.47 -1.35
CA MET A 226 -1.64 18.52 -0.50
C MET A 226 -1.37 18.03 0.92
N HIS A 227 -2.30 17.26 1.51
CA HIS A 227 -2.08 16.69 2.83
C HIS A 227 -0.92 15.68 2.89
N GLU A 228 -0.67 14.93 1.81
CA GLU A 228 0.52 14.06 1.74
C GLU A 228 1.82 14.86 1.58
N LEU A 229 1.77 16.02 0.90
CA LEU A 229 2.90 16.94 0.82
C LEU A 229 3.18 17.63 2.17
N GLU A 230 2.17 17.97 2.96
CA GLU A 230 2.33 18.45 4.33
C GLU A 230 3.12 17.45 5.19
N LYS A 231 2.79 16.16 5.09
CA LYS A 231 3.53 15.11 5.79
C LYS A 231 4.98 15.05 5.30
N LEU A 232 5.22 15.14 4.00
CA LEU A 232 6.58 15.16 3.46
C LEU A 232 7.37 16.39 3.97
N GLN A 233 6.75 17.57 4.03
CA GLN A 233 7.38 18.75 4.60
C GLN A 233 7.73 18.54 6.08
N ALA A 234 6.85 17.89 6.86
CA ALA A 234 7.16 17.56 8.25
C ALA A 234 8.39 16.65 8.38
N HIS A 235 8.59 15.70 7.46
CA HIS A 235 9.80 14.87 7.40
C HIS A 235 11.06 15.71 7.08
N VAL A 236 10.96 16.66 6.15
CA VAL A 236 12.07 17.58 5.83
C VAL A 236 12.44 18.44 7.05
N ILE A 237 11.45 18.98 7.76
CA ILE A 237 11.67 19.76 8.98
C ILE A 237 12.34 18.91 10.05
N LEU A 238 11.83 17.69 10.29
CA LEU A 238 12.43 16.76 11.25
C LEU A 238 13.90 16.47 10.92
N LEU A 239 14.23 16.23 9.65
CA LEU A 239 15.62 16.00 9.25
C LEU A 239 16.50 17.23 9.48
N ASN A 240 16.01 18.43 9.20
CA ASN A 240 16.73 19.67 9.53
C ASN A 240 16.93 19.83 11.04
N GLU A 241 15.90 19.63 11.86
CA GLU A 241 15.99 19.71 13.33
C GLU A 241 16.97 18.67 13.89
N MET A 242 16.95 17.45 13.37
CA MET A 242 17.92 16.42 13.75
C MET A 242 19.34 16.88 13.37
N LEU A 243 19.54 17.47 12.19
CA LEU A 243 20.83 18.00 11.74
C LEU A 243 21.29 19.27 12.49
N ASP A 244 20.38 20.05 13.06
CA ASP A 244 20.66 21.24 13.87
C ASP A 244 21.16 20.88 15.27
N ASN A 245 20.63 19.81 15.86
CA ASN A 245 20.93 19.38 17.23
C ASN A 245 22.26 18.63 17.39
N ILE A 246 23.07 18.55 16.33
CA ILE A 246 24.34 17.81 16.33
C ILE A 246 25.43 18.63 17.01
N ASP A 247 26.13 18.03 17.98
CA ASP A 247 27.31 18.63 18.60
C ASP A 247 28.52 18.54 17.64
N PRO A 248 29.06 19.67 17.13
CA PRO A 248 30.21 19.66 16.22
C PRO A 248 31.48 19.08 16.85
N LYS A 249 31.54 18.99 18.19
CA LYS A 249 32.69 18.47 18.94
C LYS A 249 32.61 16.96 19.19
N ARG A 250 31.41 16.38 19.06
CA ARG A 250 31.15 14.94 19.18
C ARG A 250 30.07 14.54 18.17
N PRO A 251 30.40 14.46 16.87
CA PRO A 251 29.43 14.06 15.87
C PRO A 251 28.99 12.62 16.12
N ASP A 252 27.68 12.39 16.18
CA ASP A 252 27.12 11.04 16.23
C ASP A 252 27.51 10.30 14.94
N ARG A 253 27.95 9.04 15.08
CA ARG A 253 28.20 8.19 13.90
C ARG A 253 26.87 7.88 13.25
N LEU A 254 26.68 8.39 12.03
CA LEU A 254 25.61 7.94 11.15
C LEU A 254 25.77 6.45 10.90
N VAL A 255 24.70 5.71 11.12
CA VAL A 255 24.62 4.28 10.83
C VAL A 255 23.51 4.07 9.81
N THR A 256 23.78 3.30 8.76
CA THR A 256 22.75 2.92 7.79
C THR A 256 21.55 2.31 8.51
N GLY A 257 20.37 2.87 8.27
CA GLY A 257 19.14 2.50 8.99
C GLY A 257 18.87 3.24 10.31
N ASP A 258 19.67 4.23 10.68
CA ASP A 258 19.33 5.17 11.75
C ASP A 258 18.19 6.13 11.35
N ALA A 259 17.72 6.95 12.29
CA ALA A 259 16.61 7.87 12.05
C ALA A 259 16.91 8.89 10.93
N TYR A 260 18.17 9.35 10.81
CA TYR A 260 18.58 10.28 9.76
C TYR A 260 18.46 9.63 8.39
N ASP A 261 19.00 8.42 8.24
CA ASP A 261 19.03 7.69 6.99
C ASP A 261 17.62 7.27 6.52
N GLN A 262 16.74 6.93 7.46
CA GLN A 262 15.33 6.65 7.17
C GLN A 262 14.62 7.88 6.60
N VAL A 263 14.73 9.04 7.26
CA VAL A 263 14.07 10.28 6.80
C VAL A 263 14.69 10.82 5.50
N ALA A 264 16.00 10.69 5.34
CA ALA A 264 16.68 11.04 4.10
C ALA A 264 16.25 10.12 2.94
N THR A 265 16.06 8.82 3.18
CA THR A 265 15.57 7.86 2.18
C THR A 265 14.16 8.23 1.72
N ILE A 266 13.28 8.62 2.64
CA ILE A 266 11.95 9.15 2.33
C ILE A 266 12.06 10.33 1.36
N CYS A 267 12.86 11.35 1.69
CA CYS A 267 13.00 12.56 0.87
C CYS A 267 13.60 12.25 -0.51
N ARG A 268 14.62 11.37 -0.59
CA ARG A 268 15.21 10.92 -1.86
C ARG A 268 14.19 10.22 -2.75
N SER A 269 13.32 9.39 -2.18
CA SER A 269 12.28 8.67 -2.92
C SER A 269 11.17 9.59 -3.46
N ALA A 270 10.88 10.68 -2.74
CA ALA A 270 9.87 11.66 -3.13
C ALA A 270 10.35 12.62 -4.24
N ARG A 271 11.64 13.01 -4.24
CA ARG A 271 12.23 13.96 -5.20
C ARG A 271 11.87 13.73 -6.67
N PRO A 272 12.06 12.53 -7.26
CA PRO A 272 11.74 12.33 -8.68
C PRO A 272 10.24 12.50 -8.99
N LYS A 273 9.36 12.18 -8.04
CA LYS A 273 7.91 12.36 -8.20
C LYS A 273 7.53 13.84 -8.20
N ILE A 274 8.08 14.63 -7.26
CA ILE A 274 7.84 16.08 -7.20
C ILE A 274 8.37 16.76 -8.47
N GLN A 275 9.56 16.39 -8.95
CA GLN A 275 10.10 16.92 -10.21
C GLN A 275 9.17 16.65 -11.39
N ARG A 276 8.59 15.44 -11.46
CA ARG A 276 7.61 15.11 -12.49
C ARG A 276 6.33 15.94 -12.37
N TRP A 277 5.80 16.11 -11.15
CA TRP A 277 4.60 16.93 -10.93
C TRP A 277 4.82 18.40 -11.28
N ILE A 278 6.02 18.95 -11.07
CA ILE A 278 6.37 20.30 -11.53
C ILE A 278 6.24 20.39 -13.06
N SER A 279 6.82 19.43 -13.79
CA SER A 279 6.75 19.40 -15.26
C SER A 279 5.31 19.24 -15.78
N GLU A 280 4.47 18.48 -15.08
CA GLU A 280 3.05 18.30 -15.45
C GLU A 280 2.19 19.51 -15.05
N ALA A 281 2.49 20.16 -13.92
CA ALA A 281 1.73 21.29 -13.39
C ALA A 281 1.88 22.58 -14.22
N GLU A 282 2.98 22.75 -14.96
CA GLU A 282 3.15 23.88 -15.88
C GLU A 282 2.02 23.99 -16.91
N THR A 283 1.43 22.87 -17.33
CA THR A 283 0.31 22.84 -18.27
C THR A 283 -1.04 22.58 -17.60
N ASP A 284 -1.08 21.72 -16.59
CA ASP A 284 -2.34 21.12 -16.12
C ASP A 284 -2.84 21.71 -14.80
N ASP A 285 -1.96 22.27 -13.95
CA ASP A 285 -2.32 22.78 -12.61
C ASP A 285 -1.38 23.91 -12.15
N PRO A 286 -1.46 25.11 -12.77
CA PRO A 286 -0.56 26.22 -12.46
C PRO A 286 -0.70 26.75 -11.03
N GLU A 287 -1.85 26.51 -10.38
CA GLU A 287 -2.09 26.94 -9.00
C GLU A 287 -1.30 26.12 -7.98
N SER A 288 -1.00 24.85 -8.27
CA SER A 288 -0.21 23.99 -7.37
C SER A 288 1.30 24.05 -7.65
N LEU A 289 1.71 24.64 -8.78
CA LEU A 289 3.10 24.71 -9.24
C LEU A 289 4.05 25.34 -8.20
N ASP A 290 3.67 26.49 -7.62
CA ASP A 290 4.46 27.19 -6.61
C ASP A 290 4.71 26.33 -5.36
N THR A 291 3.69 25.54 -4.97
CA THR A 291 3.78 24.62 -3.83
C THR A 291 4.75 23.49 -4.15
N PHE A 292 4.68 22.91 -5.35
CA PHE A 292 5.57 21.83 -5.76
C PHE A 292 7.03 22.30 -5.88
N LEU A 293 7.27 23.49 -6.45
CA LEU A 293 8.60 24.11 -6.51
C LEU A 293 9.18 24.34 -5.10
N SER A 294 8.38 24.91 -4.20
CA SER A 294 8.80 25.17 -2.81
C SER A 294 9.19 23.87 -2.09
N ILE A 295 8.40 22.80 -2.24
CA ILE A 295 8.72 21.48 -1.65
C ILE A 295 9.97 20.87 -2.28
N ASN A 296 10.19 21.06 -3.58
CA ASN A 296 11.39 20.58 -4.27
C ASN A 296 12.65 21.24 -3.68
N ASP A 297 12.62 22.55 -3.49
CA ASP A 297 13.73 23.31 -2.91
C ASP A 297 14.02 22.84 -1.48
N LEU A 298 12.98 22.67 -0.66
CA LEU A 298 13.11 22.14 0.70
C LEU A 298 13.78 20.76 0.73
N ILE A 299 13.35 19.84 -0.15
CA ILE A 299 13.92 18.50 -0.26
C ILE A 299 15.39 18.57 -0.71
N ASN A 300 15.71 19.38 -1.71
CA ASN A 300 17.09 19.50 -2.19
C ASN A 300 18.01 20.07 -1.11
N ASN A 301 17.58 21.12 -0.43
CA ASN A 301 18.35 21.77 0.63
C ASN A 301 18.65 20.81 1.78
N VAL A 302 17.66 20.07 2.28
CA VAL A 302 17.87 19.13 3.39
C VAL A 302 18.71 17.92 2.98
N LEU A 303 18.54 17.42 1.75
CA LEU A 303 19.33 16.30 1.24
C LEU A 303 20.79 16.69 1.02
N GLU A 304 21.05 17.88 0.48
CA GLU A 304 22.41 18.39 0.32
C GLU A 304 23.09 18.55 1.69
N ARG A 305 22.36 19.08 2.68
CA ARG A 305 22.84 19.20 4.05
C ARG A 305 23.18 17.84 4.67
N TYR A 306 22.31 16.85 4.49
CA TYR A 306 22.56 15.47 4.92
C TYR A 306 23.78 14.84 4.21
N GLU A 307 23.97 15.08 2.91
CA GLU A 307 25.12 14.59 2.16
C GLU A 307 26.44 15.24 2.59
N ARG A 308 26.44 16.55 2.92
CA ARG A 308 27.60 17.24 3.50
C ARG A 308 27.95 16.66 4.87
N TYR A 309 26.94 16.38 5.69
CA TYR A 309 27.11 15.72 6.98
C TYR A 309 27.75 14.32 6.85
N GLN A 310 27.30 13.51 5.88
CA GLN A 310 27.90 12.21 5.59
C GLN A 310 29.38 12.30 5.19
N LYS A 311 29.80 13.42 4.57
CA LYS A 311 31.19 13.67 4.15
C LYS A 311 32.06 14.26 5.26
N GLY A 312 31.52 14.50 6.45
CA GLY A 312 32.24 15.06 7.60
C GLY A 312 32.41 16.58 7.55
N ASP A 313 31.65 17.27 6.70
CA ASP A 313 31.61 18.73 6.67
C ASP A 313 30.47 19.22 7.58
N TYR A 314 30.85 19.74 8.75
CA TYR A 314 29.95 20.26 9.78
C TYR A 314 29.85 21.79 9.76
N SER A 315 30.38 22.46 8.73
CA SER A 315 30.21 23.90 8.58
C SER A 315 28.71 24.21 8.39
N GLN A 316 28.12 24.98 9.30
CA GLN A 316 26.72 25.38 9.21
C GLN A 316 26.59 26.64 8.33
N PRO A 317 26.17 26.56 7.06
CA PRO A 317 25.35 27.64 6.54
C PRO A 317 24.00 27.55 7.26
N GLN A 318 23.59 28.63 7.92
CA GLN A 318 22.20 28.72 8.38
C GLN A 318 21.30 28.42 7.18
N PRO A 319 20.30 27.53 7.32
CA PRO A 319 19.34 27.34 6.26
C PRO A 319 18.68 28.70 5.96
N PRO A 320 18.30 28.99 4.71
CA PRO A 320 17.23 29.97 4.52
C PRO A 320 16.08 29.55 5.45
N GLU A 321 15.44 30.49 6.15
CA GLU A 321 14.30 30.20 7.02
C GLU A 321 13.45 29.13 6.35
N THR A 322 13.21 28.00 7.02
CA THR A 322 12.35 26.94 6.48
C THR A 322 10.94 27.50 6.48
N THR A 323 10.64 28.32 5.47
CA THR A 323 9.34 28.96 5.32
C THR A 323 8.37 27.83 5.10
N LEU A 324 7.43 27.67 6.03
CA LEU A 324 6.42 26.64 5.91
C LEU A 324 5.65 26.90 4.62
N VAL A 325 5.59 25.89 3.74
CA VAL A 325 4.77 25.99 2.53
C VAL A 325 3.31 26.07 2.97
N SER A 326 2.62 27.12 2.52
CA SER A 326 1.18 27.26 2.75
C SER A 326 0.45 26.44 1.69
N PHE A 327 -0.11 25.30 2.09
CA PHE A 327 -0.85 24.41 1.19
C PHE A 327 -2.28 24.90 0.88
N TYR A 328 -2.75 25.95 1.58
CA TYR A 328 -4.09 26.51 1.40
C TYR A 328 -4.06 28.05 1.26
N PRO A 329 -3.51 28.59 0.16
CA PRO A 329 -3.38 30.03 -0.01
C PRO A 329 -4.73 30.77 -0.12
N GLY A 330 -5.84 30.07 -0.35
CA GLY A 330 -7.17 30.67 -0.62
C GLY A 330 -8.19 30.69 0.52
N VAL A 331 -7.95 30.06 1.68
CA VAL A 331 -8.98 29.96 2.75
C VAL A 331 -9.07 31.22 3.63
N LEU A 332 -8.11 32.13 3.51
CA LEU A 332 -8.06 33.37 4.31
C LEU A 332 -8.92 34.52 3.73
N SER A 333 -9.63 34.33 2.62
CA SER A 333 -10.46 35.37 2.00
C SER A 333 -11.96 35.26 2.34
N HIS A 334 -12.38 34.32 3.19
CA HIS A 334 -13.76 34.27 3.68
C HIS A 334 -13.90 35.09 4.99
N PRO A 335 -14.74 36.14 5.04
CA PRO A 335 -14.84 37.05 6.20
C PRO A 335 -15.43 36.42 7.49
N SER A 336 -15.62 35.10 7.52
CA SER A 336 -16.35 34.39 8.58
C SER A 336 -15.46 33.76 9.66
N LEU A 337 -14.13 33.83 9.55
CA LEU A 337 -13.19 33.23 10.51
C LEU A 337 -12.29 34.26 11.24
N ARG A 338 -12.78 35.49 11.45
CA ARG A 338 -12.23 36.36 12.50
C ARG A 338 -12.68 35.86 13.87
N ILE A 339 -12.07 34.78 14.35
CA ILE A 339 -12.05 34.52 15.79
C ILE A 339 -11.02 35.48 16.38
N THR A 340 -11.56 36.47 17.07
CA THR A 340 -10.86 37.42 17.94
C THR A 340 -9.92 36.70 18.90
N LEU A 341 -8.62 36.96 18.78
CA LEU A 341 -7.66 36.83 19.87
C LEU A 341 -7.18 38.24 20.23
N THR A 342 -7.94 38.89 21.10
CA THR A 342 -7.48 40.01 21.92
C THR A 342 -8.02 39.77 23.33
N GLY A 343 -7.12 39.59 24.29
CA GLY A 343 -7.40 39.35 25.70
C GLY A 343 -6.28 38.56 26.34
#